data_AF-A0A958R9C5-F1
#
_entry.id   AF-A0A958R9C5-F1
#
_cell.length_a   1.000
_cell.length_b   1.000
_cell.length_c   1.000
_cell.angle_alpha   90.00
_cell.angle_beta   90.00
_cell.angle_gamma   90.00
#
_symmetry.space_group_name_H-M   'P 1'
#
loop_
_entity.id
_entity.type
_entity.pdbx_description
1 polymer ?
#
loop_
_entity_poly.entity_id
_entity_poly.type
_entity_poly.pdbx_seq_one_letter_code
_entity_poly.pdbx_strand_id
1 'polypeptide(L)'
;SFYYSTAKNFATTDWKSILYLYDVQLKMYHSPMLALNRIVAYEKVNGAKRAMEELESLQQKRELSDHELYHAIRAELLGQLERFDEQKKALQKAIALSENDLVQKHYEKKLALIF
;
A
#
# COMPACT_ATOMS: atom_id res chain seq x y z
N SER A 1 -9.74 7.47 -27.97
CA SER A 1 -9.08 8.66 -27.40
C SER A 1 -7.94 8.22 -26.49
N PHE A 2 -6.70 8.43 -26.90
CA PHE A 2 -5.48 8.06 -26.19
C PHE A 2 -5.03 9.23 -25.32
N TYR A 3 -5.18 9.12 -23.99
CA TYR A 3 -4.52 10.02 -23.03
C TYR A 3 -3.59 9.20 -22.16
N TYR A 4 -2.40 8.91 -22.69
CA TYR A 4 -1.28 8.43 -21.89
C TYR A 4 -0.41 9.63 -21.48
N SER A 5 -0.05 9.67 -20.20
CA SER A 5 1.13 10.33 -19.65
C SER A 5 1.12 11.86 -19.50
N THR A 6 0.56 12.35 -18.40
CA THR A 6 1.02 13.62 -17.81
C THR A 6 1.12 13.53 -16.29
N ALA A 7 2.26 13.05 -15.78
CA ALA A 7 2.75 13.43 -14.46
C ALA A 7 4.26 13.63 -14.54
N LYS A 8 4.70 14.90 -14.48
CA LYS A 8 6.12 15.30 -14.51
C LYS A 8 6.82 15.14 -13.15
N ASN A 9 6.08 14.83 -12.08
CA ASN A 9 6.57 14.66 -10.72
C ASN A 9 5.63 13.76 -9.92
N PHE A 10 6.15 12.99 -8.96
CA PHE A 10 5.34 12.16 -8.05
C PHE A 10 4.30 12.99 -7.25
N ALA A 11 4.58 14.27 -7.03
CA ALA A 11 3.70 15.25 -6.40
C ALA A 11 2.67 15.88 -7.35
N THR A 12 2.85 15.79 -8.68
CA THR A 12 1.89 16.27 -9.69
C THR A 12 1.05 15.15 -10.28
N THR A 13 1.31 13.91 -9.87
CA THR A 13 0.41 12.78 -10.13
C THR A 13 -0.96 13.13 -9.59
N ASP A 14 -1.97 13.08 -10.47
CA ASP A 14 -3.36 13.27 -10.08
C ASP A 14 -3.87 12.04 -9.34
N TRP A 15 -3.50 11.95 -8.07
CA TRP A 15 -3.88 10.86 -7.18
C TRP A 15 -5.39 10.73 -7.02
N LYS A 16 -6.15 11.83 -7.17
CA LYS A 16 -7.61 11.79 -7.14
C LYS A 16 -8.17 11.06 -8.37
N SER A 17 -7.65 11.35 -9.55
CA SER A 17 -8.01 10.62 -10.76
C SER A 17 -7.61 9.15 -10.71
N ILE A 18 -6.41 8.84 -10.20
CA ILE A 18 -5.96 7.44 -10.02
C ILE A 18 -6.87 6.69 -9.04
N LEU A 19 -7.19 7.31 -7.90
CA LEU A 19 -8.10 6.74 -6.91
C LEU A 19 -9.48 6.46 -7.53
N TYR A 20 -10.02 7.41 -8.28
CA TYR A 20 -11.29 7.25 -8.99
C TYR A 20 -11.27 6.09 -10.00
N LEU A 21 -10.17 5.92 -10.75
CA LEU A 21 -10.02 4.80 -11.68
C LEU A 21 -10.03 3.46 -10.94
N TYR A 22 -9.32 3.34 -9.82
CA TYR A 22 -9.37 2.14 -8.98
C TYR A 22 -10.78 1.89 -8.42
N ASP A 23 -11.49 2.93 -7.96
CA ASP A 23 -12.88 2.83 -7.51
C ASP A 23 -13.81 2.25 -8.59
N VAL A 24 -13.69 2.75 -9.81
CA VAL A 24 -14.49 2.28 -10.95
C VAL A 24 -14.13 0.83 -11.29
N GLN A 25 -12.85 0.50 -11.31
CA GLN A 25 -12.40 -0.85 -11.65
C GLN A 25 -12.85 -1.89 -10.61
N LEU A 26 -12.77 -1.56 -9.31
CA LEU A 26 -13.23 -2.45 -8.24
C LEU A 26 -14.74 -2.69 -8.22
N LYS A 27 -15.54 -1.75 -8.74
CA LYS A 27 -16.99 -1.96 -8.96
C LYS A 27 -17.28 -2.96 -10.06
N MET A 28 -16.39 -3.08 -11.05
CA MET A 28 -16.56 -3.99 -12.19
C MET A 28 -15.94 -5.36 -11.93
N TYR A 29 -14.79 -5.41 -11.25
CA TYR A 29 -14.06 -6.64 -10.97
C TYR A 29 -13.45 -6.60 -9.57
N HIS A 30 -13.83 -7.57 -8.72
CA HIS A 30 -13.22 -7.67 -7.40
C HIS A 30 -11.84 -8.33 -7.52
N SER A 31 -10.79 -7.55 -7.24
CA SER A 31 -9.42 -8.05 -7.17
C SER A 31 -8.75 -7.60 -5.87
N PRO A 32 -8.26 -8.53 -5.04
CA PRO A 32 -7.51 -8.20 -3.82
C PRO A 32 -6.32 -7.27 -4.08
N MET A 33 -5.56 -7.53 -5.14
CA MET A 33 -4.41 -6.70 -5.52
C MET A 33 -4.79 -5.27 -5.91
N LEU A 34 -5.91 -5.07 -6.62
CA LEU A 34 -6.39 -3.72 -6.93
C LEU A 34 -6.83 -2.99 -5.67
N ALA A 35 -7.49 -3.69 -4.74
CA ALA A 35 -7.89 -3.10 -3.47
C ALA A 35 -6.68 -2.62 -2.67
N LEU A 36 -5.59 -3.40 -2.63
CA LEU A 36 -4.33 -2.98 -2.01
C LEU A 36 -3.69 -1.78 -2.72
N ASN A 37 -3.57 -1.81 -4.04
CA ASN A 37 -3.00 -0.68 -4.80
C ASN A 37 -3.83 0.60 -4.62
N ARG A 38 -5.16 0.47 -4.47
CA ARG A 38 -6.04 1.60 -4.16
C ARG A 38 -5.72 2.24 -2.82
N ILE A 39 -5.37 1.48 -1.78
CA ILE A 39 -5.00 2.04 -0.47
C ILE A 39 -3.83 3.01 -0.58
N VAL A 40 -2.86 2.74 -1.46
CA VAL A 40 -1.74 3.66 -1.71
C VAL A 40 -2.24 4.97 -2.31
N ALA A 41 -3.12 4.91 -3.33
CA ALA A 41 -3.72 6.11 -3.91
C ALA A 41 -4.59 6.88 -2.89
N TYR A 42 -5.31 6.14 -2.04
CA TYR A 42 -6.15 6.69 -0.98
C TYR A 42 -5.30 7.40 0.09
N GLU A 43 -4.16 6.84 0.50
CA GLU A 43 -3.21 7.50 1.40
C GLU A 43 -2.74 8.84 0.85
N LYS A 44 -2.41 8.92 -0.45
CA LYS A 44 -1.98 10.17 -1.09
C LYS A 44 -3.07 11.24 -1.14
N VAL A 45 -4.35 10.85 -1.17
CA VAL A 45 -5.48 11.79 -1.23
C VAL A 45 -6.03 12.15 0.15
N ASN A 46 -6.09 11.18 1.05
CA ASN A 46 -6.85 11.27 2.30
C ASN A 46 -5.97 11.16 3.57
N GLY A 47 -4.69 10.86 3.40
CA GLY A 47 -3.70 10.74 4.48
C GLY A 47 -3.60 9.34 5.09
N ALA A 48 -2.47 9.08 5.74
CA ALA A 48 -2.12 7.76 6.26
C ALA A 48 -3.13 7.20 7.29
N LYS A 49 -3.71 8.04 8.14
CA LYS A 49 -4.67 7.59 9.16
C LYS A 49 -5.92 6.95 8.54
N ARG A 50 -6.55 7.62 7.57
CA ARG A 50 -7.76 7.09 6.92
C ARG A 50 -7.43 5.88 6.04
N ALA A 51 -6.27 5.87 5.40
CA ALA A 51 -5.81 4.71 4.64
C ALA A 51 -5.58 3.48 5.54
N MET A 52 -5.09 3.68 6.77
CA MET A 52 -4.92 2.60 7.75
C MET A 52 -6.27 2.02 8.17
N GLU A 53 -7.27 2.86 8.46
CA GLU A 53 -8.64 2.44 8.78
C GLU A 53 -9.25 1.60 7.64
N GLU A 54 -9.05 2.04 6.39
CA GLU A 54 -9.55 1.30 5.23
C GLU A 54 -8.80 -0.03 5.04
N LEU A 55 -7.48 -0.05 5.20
CA LEU A 55 -6.67 -1.26 5.11
C LEU A 55 -7.08 -2.30 6.16
N GLU A 56 -7.36 -1.89 7.39
CA GLU A 56 -7.84 -2.76 8.46
C GLU A 56 -9.23 -3.33 8.15
N SER A 57 -10.10 -2.55 7.50
CA SER A 57 -11.40 -3.05 7.04
C SER A 57 -11.27 -4.15 5.98
N LEU A 58 -10.25 -4.05 5.12
CA LEU A 58 -9.95 -5.07 4.11
C LEU A 58 -9.39 -6.35 4.73
N GLN A 59 -8.68 -6.27 5.86
CA GLN A 59 -8.14 -7.43 6.58
C GLN A 59 -9.21 -8.45 6.97
N GLN A 60 -10.45 -8.01 7.22
CA GLN A 60 -11.55 -8.89 7.57
C GLN A 60 -11.88 -9.91 6.45
N LYS A 61 -11.45 -9.62 5.22
CA LYS A 61 -11.45 -10.55 4.09
C LYS A 61 -10.14 -11.35 4.15
N ARG A 62 -10.20 -12.54 4.77
CA ARG A 62 -9.05 -13.43 5.11
C ARG A 62 -7.98 -13.61 4.03
N GLU A 63 -8.30 -13.43 2.77
CA GLU A 63 -7.37 -13.57 1.64
C GLU A 63 -6.24 -12.54 1.63
N LEU A 64 -6.43 -11.36 2.24
CA LEU A 64 -5.46 -10.26 2.13
C LEU A 64 -4.35 -10.27 3.20
N SER A 65 -4.59 -10.89 4.35
CA SER A 65 -3.62 -10.90 5.46
C SER A 65 -2.40 -11.77 5.21
N ASP A 66 -2.45 -12.64 4.21
CA ASP A 66 -1.37 -13.58 3.88
C ASP A 66 -0.51 -13.09 2.70
N HIS A 67 -0.79 -11.90 2.16
CA HIS A 67 -0.02 -11.30 1.07
C HIS A 67 1.08 -10.36 1.59
N GLU A 68 2.29 -10.44 1.02
CA GLU A 68 3.40 -9.56 1.38
C GLU A 68 3.05 -8.08 1.14
N LEU A 69 2.30 -7.79 0.08
CA LEU A 69 1.90 -6.43 -0.29
C LEU A 69 1.03 -5.76 0.78
N TYR A 70 0.15 -6.53 1.46
CA TYR A 70 -0.66 -6.01 2.56
C TYR A 70 0.23 -5.51 3.70
N HIS A 71 1.22 -6.33 4.11
CA HIS A 71 2.13 -5.98 5.19
C HIS A 71 3.08 -4.86 4.81
N ALA A 72 3.48 -4.77 3.53
CA ALA A 72 4.30 -3.68 3.02
C ALA A 72 3.56 -2.32 3.09
N ILE A 73 2.30 -2.26 2.62
CA ILE A 73 1.48 -1.04 2.71
C ILE A 73 1.24 -0.67 4.18
N ARG A 74 0.90 -1.66 5.01
CA ARG A 74 0.73 -1.46 6.46
C ARG A 74 1.97 -0.85 7.11
N ALA A 75 3.17 -1.33 6.75
CA ALA A 75 4.43 -0.77 7.25
C ALA A 75 4.62 0.70 6.84
N GLU A 76 4.32 1.06 5.59
CA GLU A 76 4.45 2.46 5.15
C GLU A 76 3.51 3.40 5.90
N LEU A 77 2.25 2.99 6.08
CA LEU A 77 1.26 3.75 6.83
C LEU A 77 1.69 3.92 8.30
N LEU A 78 2.16 2.85 8.94
CA LEU A 78 2.63 2.90 10.33
C LEU A 78 3.85 3.81 10.49
N GLY A 79 4.75 3.85 9.51
CA GLY A 79 5.89 4.77 9.50
C GLY A 79 5.46 6.24 9.44
N GLN A 80 4.49 6.58 8.59
CA GLN A 80 3.93 7.94 8.54
C GLN A 80 3.14 8.33 9.80
N LEU A 81 2.62 7.35 10.52
CA LEU A 81 1.94 7.54 11.81
C LEU A 81 2.90 7.47 13.00
N GLU A 82 4.22 7.39 12.76
CA GLU A 82 5.26 7.30 13.79
C GLU A 82 5.12 6.09 14.75
N ARG A 83 4.42 5.04 14.29
CA ARG A 83 4.19 3.77 15.02
C ARG A 83 5.28 2.76 14.70
N PHE A 84 6.52 3.11 15.04
CA PHE A 84 7.73 2.40 14.58
C PHE A 84 7.81 0.93 15.03
N ASP A 85 7.37 0.59 16.24
CA ASP A 85 7.38 -0.81 16.71
C ASP A 85 6.46 -1.70 15.88
N GLU A 86 5.31 -1.17 15.47
CA GLU A 86 4.36 -1.89 14.63
C GLU A 86 4.82 -1.92 13.17
N GLN A 87 5.45 -0.85 12.70
CA GLN A 87 6.08 -0.79 11.39
C GLN A 87 7.13 -1.90 11.26
N LYS A 88 7.99 -2.09 12.27
CA LYS A 88 8.99 -3.17 12.30
C LYS A 88 8.33 -4.55 12.14
N LYS A 89 7.30 -4.83 12.93
CA LYS A 89 6.55 -6.09 12.86
C LYS A 89 5.89 -6.31 11.50
N ALA A 90 5.38 -5.25 10.88
CA ALA A 90 4.78 -5.32 9.55
C ALA A 90 5.85 -5.63 8.47
N LEU A 91 7.00 -4.96 8.50
CA LEU A 91 8.09 -5.27 7.56
C LEU A 91 8.62 -6.69 7.71
N GLN A 92 8.75 -7.19 8.94
CA GLN A 92 9.17 -8.57 9.20
C GLN A 92 8.20 -9.59 8.57
N LYS A 93 6.88 -9.34 8.67
CA LYS A 93 5.87 -10.18 8.01
C LYS A 93 5.95 -10.08 6.48
N ALA A 94 6.14 -8.87 5.94
CA ALA A 94 6.30 -8.67 4.51
C ALA A 94 7.52 -9.43 3.95
N ILE A 95 8.64 -9.43 4.68
CA ILE A 95 9.85 -10.20 4.33
C ILE A 95 9.56 -11.70 4.35
N ALA A 96 8.91 -12.19 5.40
CA ALA A 96 8.62 -13.63 5.56
C ALA A 96 7.68 -14.19 4.48
N LEU A 97 6.79 -13.37 3.92
CA LEU A 97 5.81 -13.76 2.91
C LEU A 97 6.28 -13.49 1.47
N SER A 98 7.33 -12.69 1.28
CA SER A 98 7.85 -12.36 -0.04
C SER A 98 8.66 -13.52 -0.61
N GLU A 99 8.29 -14.04 -1.77
CA GLU A 99 9.08 -15.07 -2.49
C GLU A 99 10.22 -14.48 -3.34
N ASN A 100 10.31 -13.14 -3.41
CA ASN A 100 11.30 -12.44 -4.23
C ASN A 100 12.44 -11.84 -3.39
N ASP A 101 13.67 -12.30 -3.61
CA ASP A 101 14.88 -11.84 -2.91
C ASP A 101 15.14 -10.34 -3.02
N LEU A 102 14.80 -9.71 -4.16
CA LEU A 102 14.98 -8.26 -4.34
C LEU A 102 14.00 -7.47 -3.48
N VAL A 103 12.76 -7.96 -3.37
CA VAL A 103 11.71 -7.37 -2.54
C VAL A 103 12.04 -7.53 -1.06
N GLN A 104 12.50 -8.72 -0.64
CA GLN A 104 12.99 -8.95 0.72
C GLN A 104 14.13 -7.98 1.09
N LYS A 105 15.18 -7.89 0.25
CA LYS A 105 16.30 -6.95 0.47
C LYS A 105 15.86 -5.49 0.54
N HIS A 106 14.85 -5.12 -0.24
CA HIS A 106 14.28 -3.77 -0.16
C HIS A 106 13.62 -3.52 1.21
N TYR A 107 12.85 -4.48 1.73
CA TYR A 107 12.22 -4.37 3.04
C TYR A 107 13.22 -4.44 4.20
N GLU A 108 14.26 -5.27 4.10
CA GLU A 108 15.35 -5.33 5.09
C GLU A 108 16.08 -3.99 5.22
N LYS A 109 16.38 -3.34 4.08
CA LYS A 109 16.97 -2.00 4.08
C LYS A 109 16.05 -0.99 4.76
N LYS A 110 14.74 -1.03 4.49
CA LYS A 110 13.77 -0.18 5.18
C LYS A 110 13.75 -0.47 6.68
N LEU A 111 13.77 -1.74 7.08
CA LEU A 111 13.75 -2.14 8.50
C LEU A 111 14.98 -1.62 9.26
N ALA A 112 16.15 -1.65 8.63
CA ALA A 112 17.39 -1.13 9.21
C ALA A 112 17.38 0.39 9.45
N LEU A 113 16.58 1.15 8.69
CA LEU A 113 16.47 2.61 8.80
C LEU A 113 15.50 3.08 9.90
N ILE A 114 14.83 2.17 10.60
CA ILE A 114 13.92 2.48 11.74
C ILE A 114 14.70 2.42 13.08
N PHE A 115 16.03 2.46 13.02
CA PHE A 115 16.96 2.51 14.15
C PHE A 115 17.88 3.72 13.99
#